data_AF-A0A1G5JI21-F1
#
_entry.id   AF-A0A1G5JI21-F1
#
_cell.length_a   1.000
_cell.length_b   1.000
_cell.length_c   1.000
_cell.angle_alpha   90.00
_cell.angle_beta   90.00
_cell.angle_gamma   90.00
#
_symmetry.space_group_name_H-M   'P 1'
#
loop_
_entity.id
_entity.type
_entity.pdbx_description
1 polymer ?
#
loop_
_entity_poly.entity_id
_entity_poly.type
_entity_poly.pdbx_seq_one_letter_code
_entity_poly.pdbx_strand_id
1 'polypeptide(L)'
;MSGSRWLYISNDLKVHKVPNPKNSKFKPIKELAGQEVLKVLLYYETFEKKPSKLLLLEFDRVTLDSEGSYELTQKEMEKALYNFNQFGFATPEELAQQDEPLSLPLAPVLPTDQEKKTLYKYLKENINTLSHDAPYIMEERISALKRIHKEHIELIKKAVKLK
;
A
#
# COMPACT_ATOMS: atom_id res chain seq x y z
N MET A 1 7.00 17.15 14.96
CA MET A 1 6.45 17.23 13.58
C MET A 1 6.56 15.85 12.95
N SER A 2 5.70 15.54 11.98
CA SER A 2 5.78 14.32 11.19
C SER A 2 6.42 14.59 9.83
N GLY A 3 6.98 13.54 9.24
CA GLY A 3 7.52 13.55 7.90
C GLY A 3 7.05 12.33 7.13
N SER A 4 7.14 12.41 5.82
CA SER A 4 6.85 11.30 4.92
C SER A 4 7.98 11.11 3.91
N ARG A 5 8.12 9.87 3.42
CA ARG A 5 9.05 9.54 2.35
C ARG A 5 8.44 8.47 1.45
N TRP A 6 8.49 8.73 0.14
CA TRP A 6 8.10 7.78 -0.87
C TRP A 6 9.32 7.04 -1.41
N LEU A 7 9.18 5.74 -1.60
CA LEU A 7 10.18 4.86 -2.19
C LEU A 7 9.50 3.99 -3.26
N TYR A 8 10.25 3.62 -4.29
CA TYR A 8 9.93 2.51 -5.17
C TYR A 8 10.91 1.37 -4.93
N ILE A 9 10.42 0.14 -4.88
CA ILE A 9 11.24 -1.07 -4.98
C ILE A 9 10.95 -1.69 -6.35
N SER A 10 11.96 -1.72 -7.19
CA SER A 10 11.90 -2.28 -8.54
C SER A 10 11.95 -3.82 -8.52
N ASN A 11 11.66 -4.44 -9.66
CA ASN A 11 11.71 -5.89 -9.82
C ASN A 11 13.12 -6.47 -9.64
N ASP A 12 14.17 -5.69 -9.91
CA ASP A 12 15.57 -6.05 -9.63
C ASP A 12 16.00 -5.73 -8.19
N LEU A 13 15.04 -5.48 -7.29
CA LEU A 13 15.23 -5.24 -5.86
C LEU A 13 16.13 -4.03 -5.55
N LYS A 14 16.02 -2.97 -6.36
CA LYS A 14 16.65 -1.68 -6.06
C LYS A 14 15.63 -0.72 -5.45
N VAL A 15 16.10 0.07 -4.49
CA VAL A 15 15.27 1.08 -3.82
C VAL A 15 15.55 2.46 -4.41
N HIS A 16 14.53 3.10 -4.94
CA HIS A 16 14.59 4.42 -5.53
C HIS A 16 13.87 5.42 -4.63
N LYS A 17 14.55 6.52 -4.26
CA LYS A 17 13.92 7.63 -3.54
C LYS A 17 13.00 8.38 -4.49
N VAL A 18 11.75 8.54 -4.09
CA VAL A 18 10.77 9.29 -4.88
C VAL A 18 10.47 10.61 -4.19
N PRO A 19 10.64 11.75 -4.86
CA PRO A 19 10.19 13.03 -4.34
C PRO A 19 8.70 13.02 -4.04
N ASN A 20 8.26 13.84 -3.08
CA ASN A 20 6.84 14.00 -2.80
C ASN A 20 6.09 14.40 -4.09
N PRO A 21 4.97 13.74 -4.39
CA PRO A 21 4.20 14.03 -5.58
C PRO A 21 3.68 15.47 -5.55
N LYS A 22 3.55 16.07 -6.72
CA LYS A 22 2.93 17.39 -6.92
C LYS A 22 1.68 17.20 -7.76
N ASN A 23 0.54 17.70 -7.29
CA ASN A 23 -0.76 17.54 -7.97
C ASN A 23 -1.02 16.08 -8.37
N SER A 24 -0.85 15.14 -7.42
CA SER A 24 -1.03 13.69 -7.63
C SER A 24 -0.08 13.03 -8.64
N LYS A 25 0.90 13.76 -9.17
CA LYS A 25 1.90 13.25 -10.11
C LYS A 25 3.25 13.07 -9.44
N PHE A 26 3.81 11.89 -9.60
CA PHE A 26 5.14 11.51 -9.10
C PHE A 26 6.21 11.91 -10.10
N LYS A 27 7.41 12.24 -9.61
CA LYS A 27 8.51 12.63 -10.50
C LYS A 27 8.97 11.40 -11.31
N PRO A 28 9.20 11.53 -12.62
CA PRO A 28 9.65 10.41 -13.44
C PRO A 28 11.02 9.87 -13.00
N ILE A 29 11.15 8.54 -12.99
CA ILE A 29 12.41 7.80 -12.81
C ILE A 29 12.61 6.95 -14.05
N LYS A 30 13.37 7.48 -15.04
CA LYS A 30 13.48 6.90 -16.40
C LYS A 30 13.94 5.45 -16.43
N GLU A 31 14.81 5.05 -15.51
CA GLU A 31 15.31 3.67 -15.40
C GLU A 31 14.21 2.66 -15.04
N LEU A 32 13.06 3.12 -14.54
CA LEU A 32 11.90 2.30 -14.18
C LEU A 32 10.74 2.45 -15.18
N ALA A 33 10.96 3.08 -16.35
CA ALA A 33 9.93 3.27 -17.37
C ALA A 33 9.26 1.95 -17.76
N GLY A 34 7.92 1.94 -17.77
CA GLY A 34 7.10 0.78 -18.10
C GLY A 34 7.14 -0.37 -17.08
N GLN A 35 7.84 -0.22 -15.96
CA GLN A 35 7.94 -1.27 -14.96
C GLN A 35 6.83 -1.19 -13.92
N GLU A 36 6.37 -2.35 -13.47
CA GLU A 36 5.66 -2.45 -12.19
C GLU A 36 6.67 -2.35 -11.04
N VAL A 37 6.33 -1.58 -10.01
CA VAL A 37 7.13 -1.39 -8.81
C VAL A 37 6.28 -1.52 -7.56
N LEU A 38 6.91 -1.88 -6.44
CA LEU A 38 6.30 -1.71 -5.13
C LEU A 38 6.48 -0.24 -4.69
N LYS A 39 5.39 0.51 -4.67
CA LYS A 39 5.32 1.85 -4.09
C LYS A 39 5.21 1.74 -2.58
N VAL A 40 6.12 2.37 -1.85
CA VAL A 40 6.16 2.38 -0.39
C VAL A 40 6.09 3.82 0.13
N LEU A 41 5.19 4.07 1.07
CA LEU A 41 5.14 5.29 1.87
C LEU A 41 5.60 4.99 3.28
N LEU A 42 6.58 5.74 3.74
CA LEU A 42 7.01 5.77 5.13
C LEU A 42 6.47 7.04 5.77
N TYR A 43 5.74 6.90 6.86
CA TYR A 43 5.32 8.03 7.70
C TYR A 43 6.01 7.92 9.06
N TYR A 44 6.66 8.99 9.49
CA TYR A 44 7.56 8.97 10.65
C TYR A 44 7.52 10.27 11.44
N GLU A 45 7.94 10.19 12.69
CA GLU A 45 8.22 11.36 13.51
C GLU A 45 9.56 11.97 13.15
N THR A 46 9.67 13.29 13.34
CA THR A 46 10.94 14.00 13.24
C THR A 46 11.30 14.63 14.58
N PHE A 47 12.56 14.48 14.96
CA PHE A 47 13.22 15.18 16.05
C PHE A 47 14.39 15.99 15.48
N GLU A 48 14.49 17.27 15.84
CA GLU A 48 15.53 18.19 15.29
C GLU A 48 15.64 18.14 13.75
N LYS A 49 14.50 18.11 13.06
CA LYS A 49 14.37 18.02 11.59
C LYS A 49 14.92 16.72 10.97
N LYS A 50 15.24 15.69 11.77
CA LYS A 50 15.68 14.37 11.30
C LYS A 50 14.64 13.29 11.62
N PRO A 51 14.48 12.24 10.79
CA PRO A 51 13.61 11.11 11.10
C PRO A 51 14.02 10.44 12.42
N SER A 52 13.08 10.22 13.32
CA SER A 52 13.33 9.63 14.65
C SER A 52 12.65 8.28 14.85
N LYS A 53 11.40 8.13 14.43
CA LYS A 53 10.59 6.92 14.68
C LYS A 53 9.63 6.66 13.54
N LEU A 54 9.56 5.42 13.05
CA LEU A 54 8.57 5.05 12.04
C LEU A 54 7.22 4.85 12.72
N LEU A 55 6.15 5.42 12.14
CA LEU A 55 4.80 5.34 12.68
C LEU A 55 3.91 4.41 11.85
N LEU A 56 4.03 4.51 10.54
CA LEU A 56 3.21 3.78 9.58
C LEU A 56 4.02 3.50 8.33
N LEU A 57 3.70 2.37 7.71
CA LEU A 57 4.18 1.98 6.41
C LEU A 57 2.98 1.58 5.55
N GLU A 58 2.86 2.18 4.37
CA GLU A 58 1.88 1.78 3.36
C GLU A 58 2.58 1.30 2.10
N PHE A 59 1.98 0.34 1.41
CA PHE A 59 2.51 -0.19 0.17
C PHE A 59 1.42 -0.50 -0.85
N ASP A 60 1.76 -0.40 -2.12
CA ASP A 60 0.89 -0.72 -3.24
C ASP A 60 1.70 -1.08 -4.49
N ARG A 61 1.08 -1.73 -5.47
CA ARG A 61 1.69 -2.02 -6.78
C ARG A 61 1.25 -0.96 -7.78
N VAL A 62 2.22 -0.33 -8.44
CA VAL A 62 1.95 0.64 -9.49
C VAL A 62 2.78 0.33 -10.72
N THR A 63 2.19 0.47 -11.90
CA THR A 63 2.93 0.43 -13.17
C THR A 63 3.27 1.87 -13.55
N LEU A 64 4.57 2.13 -13.78
CA LEU A 64 5.02 3.43 -14.24
C LEU A 64 4.80 3.56 -15.75
N ASP A 65 4.53 4.78 -16.22
CA ASP A 65 4.35 5.07 -17.64
C ASP A 65 5.67 4.94 -18.44
N SER A 66 5.60 5.20 -19.75
CA SER A 66 6.77 5.13 -20.64
C SER A 66 7.89 6.11 -20.28
N GLU A 67 7.62 7.11 -19.44
CA GLU A 67 8.62 8.06 -18.94
C GLU A 67 9.12 7.70 -17.54
N GLY A 68 8.58 6.64 -16.93
CA GLY A 68 8.85 6.25 -15.55
C GLY A 68 8.13 7.12 -14.52
N SER A 69 7.05 7.79 -14.92
CA SER A 69 6.17 8.57 -14.04
C SER A 69 5.01 7.73 -13.54
N TYR A 70 4.37 8.19 -12.47
CA TYR A 70 3.08 7.67 -12.03
C TYR A 70 2.16 8.83 -11.69
N GLU A 71 0.89 8.69 -12.03
CA GLU A 71 -0.16 9.65 -11.70
C GLU A 71 -1.29 8.91 -10.99
N LEU A 72 -1.67 9.42 -9.83
CA LEU A 72 -2.81 8.90 -9.10
C LEU A 72 -4.09 9.41 -9.78
N THR A 73 -4.57 8.66 -10.77
CA THR A 73 -5.81 8.94 -11.49
C THR A 73 -7.04 8.57 -10.66
N GLN A 74 -8.22 9.03 -11.06
CA GLN A 74 -9.48 8.65 -10.42
C GLN A 74 -9.67 7.12 -10.40
N LYS A 75 -9.35 6.43 -11.50
CA LYS A 75 -9.45 4.96 -11.58
C LYS A 75 -8.56 4.26 -10.56
N GLU A 76 -7.35 4.78 -10.35
CA GLU A 76 -6.42 4.27 -9.34
C GLU A 76 -6.97 4.48 -7.92
N MET A 77 -7.59 5.64 -7.66
CA MET A 77 -8.24 5.92 -6.38
C MET A 77 -9.45 5.01 -6.14
N GLU A 78 -10.28 4.79 -7.16
CA GLU A 78 -11.43 3.88 -7.09
C GLU A 78 -11.00 2.45 -6.79
N LYS A 79 -9.93 1.98 -7.45
CA LYS A 79 -9.34 0.67 -7.16
C LYS A 79 -8.83 0.57 -5.72
N ALA A 80 -8.14 1.61 -5.23
CA ALA A 80 -7.62 1.63 -3.85
C ALA A 80 -8.73 1.65 -2.79
N LEU A 81 -9.87 2.26 -3.10
CA LEU A 81 -11.02 2.38 -2.20
C LEU A 81 -12.09 1.31 -2.40
N TYR A 82 -11.96 0.45 -3.43
CA TYR A 82 -12.98 -0.51 -3.84
C TYR A 82 -13.52 -1.34 -2.65
N ASN A 83 -12.63 -2.01 -1.90
CA ASN A 83 -13.06 -2.87 -0.79
C ASN A 83 -13.77 -2.08 0.31
N PHE A 84 -13.31 -0.86 0.60
CA PHE A 84 -13.95 -0.02 1.61
C PHE A 84 -15.34 0.44 1.16
N ASN A 85 -15.46 0.87 -0.10
CA ASN A 85 -16.74 1.33 -0.65
C ASN A 85 -17.78 0.20 -0.75
N GLN A 86 -17.34 -1.02 -1.05
CA GLN A 86 -18.23 -2.18 -1.21
C GLN A 86 -18.59 -2.84 0.12
N PHE A 87 -17.67 -2.86 1.10
CA PHE A 87 -17.80 -3.73 2.28
C PHE A 87 -17.54 -3.04 3.62
N GLY A 88 -16.98 -1.82 3.64
CA GLY A 88 -16.43 -1.19 4.85
C GLY A 88 -17.44 -0.96 5.97
N PHE A 89 -18.72 -0.75 5.63
CA PHE A 89 -19.82 -0.60 6.59
C PHE A 89 -21.03 -1.48 6.27
N ALA A 90 -20.89 -2.41 5.32
CA ALA A 90 -22.01 -3.23 4.87
C ALA A 90 -22.31 -4.36 5.88
N THR A 91 -23.59 -4.65 6.05
CA THR A 91 -24.06 -5.83 6.79
C THR A 91 -24.37 -7.00 5.86
N PRO A 92 -24.36 -8.26 6.35
CA PRO A 92 -24.78 -9.40 5.55
C PRO A 92 -26.18 -9.23 4.94
N GLU A 93 -27.11 -8.65 5.69
CA GLU A 93 -28.52 -8.47 5.32
C GLU A 93 -28.66 -7.45 4.19
N GLU A 94 -27.99 -6.30 4.29
CA GLU A 94 -27.98 -5.28 3.23
C GLU A 94 -27.39 -5.82 1.92
N LEU A 95 -26.34 -6.63 2.01
CA LEU A 95 -25.74 -7.26 0.84
C LEU A 95 -26.69 -8.29 0.22
N ALA A 96 -27.34 -9.14 1.02
CA ALA A 96 -28.23 -10.19 0.53
C ALA A 96 -29.45 -9.66 -0.24
N GLN A 97 -29.92 -8.45 0.11
CA GLN A 97 -31.04 -7.78 -0.54
C GLN A 97 -30.70 -7.21 -1.93
N GLN A 98 -29.43 -7.19 -2.33
CA GLN A 98 -29.04 -6.70 -3.65
C GLN A 98 -29.50 -7.69 -4.73
N ASP A 99 -30.17 -7.19 -5.77
CA ASP A 99 -30.61 -8.02 -6.90
C ASP A 99 -29.41 -8.58 -7.69
N GLU A 100 -28.31 -7.82 -7.74
CA GLU A 100 -27.09 -8.18 -8.45
C GLU A 100 -26.30 -9.30 -7.76
N PRO A 101 -25.42 -10.01 -8.50
CA PRO A 101 -24.45 -10.92 -7.89
C PRO A 101 -23.55 -10.16 -6.91
N LEU A 102 -23.28 -10.77 -5.75
CA LEU A 102 -22.41 -10.17 -4.74
C LEU A 102 -20.99 -10.01 -5.28
N SER A 103 -20.50 -8.78 -5.20
CA SER A 103 -19.13 -8.44 -5.54
C SER A 103 -18.14 -9.17 -4.63
N LEU A 104 -17.03 -9.64 -5.21
CA LEU A 104 -15.95 -10.26 -4.45
C LEU A 104 -14.95 -9.21 -3.95
N PRO A 105 -14.32 -9.42 -2.79
CA PRO A 105 -13.33 -8.50 -2.27
C PRO A 105 -12.01 -8.72 -3.02
N LEU A 106 -11.34 -7.63 -3.37
CA LEU A 106 -10.02 -7.70 -3.96
C LEU A 106 -9.00 -8.15 -2.91
N ALA A 107 -8.10 -9.05 -3.31
CA ALA A 107 -6.99 -9.47 -2.47
C ALA A 107 -6.06 -8.26 -2.17
N PRO A 108 -5.56 -8.12 -0.94
CA PRO A 108 -4.64 -7.05 -0.62
C PRO A 108 -3.32 -7.25 -1.36
N VAL A 109 -2.73 -6.16 -1.83
CA VAL A 109 -1.34 -6.14 -2.28
C VAL A 109 -0.44 -6.42 -1.09
N LEU A 110 0.51 -7.34 -1.21
CA LEU A 110 1.49 -7.64 -0.17
C LEU A 110 2.91 -7.60 -0.75
N PRO A 111 3.90 -7.07 -0.01
CA PRO A 111 5.31 -7.18 -0.37
C PRO A 111 5.78 -8.62 -0.26
N THR A 112 6.68 -9.02 -1.15
CA THR A 112 7.41 -10.29 -1.06
C THR A 112 8.46 -10.23 0.05
N ASP A 113 8.95 -11.39 0.48
CA ASP A 113 10.03 -11.45 1.48
C ASP A 113 11.33 -10.78 1.01
N GLN A 114 11.62 -10.85 -0.29
CA GLN A 114 12.80 -10.20 -0.87
C GLN A 114 12.66 -8.68 -0.84
N GLU A 115 11.49 -8.13 -1.15
CA GLU A 115 11.23 -6.69 -1.07
C GLU A 115 11.27 -6.17 0.36
N LYS A 116 10.71 -6.92 1.32
CA LYS A 116 10.82 -6.59 2.75
C LYS A 116 12.28 -6.50 3.18
N LYS A 117 13.08 -7.54 2.88
CA LYS A 117 14.52 -7.56 3.19
C LYS A 117 15.28 -6.40 2.52
N THR A 118 14.94 -6.11 1.27
CA THR A 118 15.51 -5.01 0.49
C THR A 118 15.22 -3.66 1.14
N LEU A 119 13.97 -3.43 1.54
CA LEU A 119 13.58 -2.22 2.26
C LEU A 119 14.32 -2.09 3.59
N TYR A 120 14.36 -3.15 4.41
CA TYR A 120 15.02 -3.11 5.72
C TYR A 120 16.51 -2.82 5.59
N LYS A 121 17.18 -3.44 4.61
CA LYS A 121 18.59 -3.17 4.30
C LYS A 121 18.79 -1.70 3.94
N TYR A 122 17.99 -1.19 3.01
CA TYR A 122 18.05 0.20 2.59
C TYR A 122 17.83 1.17 3.76
N LEU A 123 16.84 0.91 4.62
CA LEU A 123 16.57 1.73 5.80
C LEU A 123 17.73 1.72 6.78
N LYS A 124 18.33 0.55 7.04
CA LYS A 124 19.51 0.45 7.91
C LYS A 124 20.68 1.28 7.37
N GLU A 125 20.91 1.24 6.06
CA GLU A 125 22.03 1.94 5.41
C GLU A 125 21.79 3.45 5.24
N ASN A 126 20.55 3.89 5.02
CA ASN A 126 20.24 5.27 4.63
C ASN A 126 19.46 6.08 5.66
N ILE A 127 18.74 5.41 6.59
CA ILE A 127 17.87 6.02 7.60
C ILE A 127 17.81 5.12 8.84
N ASN A 128 18.97 4.86 9.47
CA ASN A 128 19.10 3.85 10.52
C ASN A 128 18.07 3.99 11.65
N THR A 129 17.64 5.21 11.97
CA THR A 129 16.61 5.49 13.00
C THR A 129 15.26 4.84 12.71
N LEU A 130 14.86 4.73 11.44
CA LEU A 130 13.61 4.08 11.04
C LEU A 130 13.74 2.56 10.89
N SER A 131 14.98 2.05 10.80
CA SER A 131 15.24 0.65 10.50
C SER A 131 14.84 -0.31 11.63
N HIS A 132 14.87 0.18 12.87
CA HIS A 132 14.54 -0.62 14.05
C HIS A 132 13.05 -0.99 14.09
N ASP A 133 12.18 -0.02 13.80
CA ASP A 133 10.72 -0.20 13.86
C ASP A 133 10.16 -0.91 12.60
N ALA A 134 10.86 -0.80 11.47
CA ALA A 134 10.34 -1.20 10.17
C ALA A 134 9.86 -2.67 10.07
N PRO A 135 10.58 -3.67 10.61
CA PRO A 135 10.11 -5.06 10.55
C PRO A 135 8.78 -5.27 11.27
N TYR A 136 8.64 -4.71 12.47
CA TYR A 136 7.41 -4.84 13.26
C TYR A 136 6.22 -4.16 12.55
N ILE A 137 6.41 -2.91 12.12
CA ILE A 137 5.36 -2.13 11.45
C ILE A 137 4.92 -2.77 10.13
N MET A 138 5.86 -3.33 9.35
CA MET A 138 5.54 -4.05 8.11
C MET A 138 4.65 -5.26 8.37
N GLU A 139 5.02 -6.11 9.35
CA GLU A 139 4.26 -7.34 9.63
C GLU A 139 2.91 -7.05 10.29
N GLU A 140 2.81 -6.02 11.14
CA GLU A 140 1.54 -5.50 11.66
C GLU A 140 0.62 -5.05 10.51
N ARG A 141 1.15 -4.28 9.54
CA ARG A 141 0.37 -3.83 8.38
C ARG A 141 -0.11 -5.00 7.52
N ILE A 142 0.77 -5.95 7.21
CA ILE A 142 0.43 -7.17 6.46
C ILE A 142 -0.66 -7.97 7.18
N SER A 143 -0.52 -8.13 8.50
CA SER A 143 -1.47 -8.87 9.31
C SER A 143 -2.84 -8.19 9.34
N ALA A 144 -2.87 -6.86 9.48
CA ALA A 144 -4.10 -6.08 9.41
C ALA A 144 -4.81 -6.21 8.06
N LEU A 145 -4.07 -6.11 6.94
CA LEU A 145 -4.62 -6.27 5.60
C LEU A 145 -5.20 -7.67 5.36
N LYS A 146 -4.49 -8.72 5.79
CA LYS A 146 -4.99 -10.10 5.71
C LYS A 146 -6.25 -10.31 6.53
N ARG A 147 -6.29 -9.73 7.75
CA ARG A 147 -7.47 -9.80 8.64
C ARG A 147 -8.68 -9.14 8.00
N ILE A 148 -8.54 -7.90 7.54
CA ILE A 148 -9.62 -7.14 6.88
C ILE A 148 -10.14 -7.89 5.66
N HIS A 149 -9.25 -8.41 4.81
CA HIS A 149 -9.67 -9.19 3.64
C HIS A 149 -10.46 -10.46 4.02
N LYS A 150 -10.02 -11.17 5.07
CA LYS A 150 -10.76 -12.32 5.60
C LYS A 150 -12.14 -11.92 6.15
N GLU A 151 -12.23 -10.79 6.85
CA GLU A 151 -13.50 -10.26 7.36
C GLU A 151 -14.48 -9.97 6.21
N HIS A 152 -14.03 -9.35 5.11
CA HIS A 152 -14.86 -9.14 3.92
C HIS A 152 -15.30 -10.45 3.25
N ILE A 153 -14.42 -11.46 3.17
CA ILE A 153 -14.80 -12.79 2.64
C ILE A 153 -15.90 -13.41 3.51
N GLU A 154 -15.75 -13.38 4.83
CA GLU A 154 -16.75 -13.94 5.73
C GLU A 154 -18.07 -13.18 5.72
N LEU A 155 -18.02 -11.85 5.55
CA LEU A 155 -19.20 -11.01 5.34
C LEU A 155 -20.01 -11.49 4.11
N ILE A 156 -19.34 -11.68 2.97
CA ILE A 156 -19.98 -12.14 1.73
C ILE A 156 -20.53 -13.55 1.90
N LYS A 157 -19.76 -14.47 2.51
CA LYS A 157 -20.25 -15.84 2.77
C LYS A 157 -21.52 -15.86 3.62
N LYS A 158 -21.65 -14.93 4.58
CA LYS A 158 -22.87 -14.79 5.38
C LYS A 158 -24.01 -14.25 4.53
N ALA A 159 -23.77 -13.21 3.73
CA ALA A 159 -24.78 -12.64 2.83
C ALA A 159 -25.31 -13.68 1.82
N VAL A 160 -24.44 -14.49 1.21
CA VAL A 160 -24.84 -15.58 0.29
C VAL A 160 -25.80 -16.58 0.94
N LYS A 161 -25.66 -16.85 2.25
CA LYS A 161 -26.56 -17.78 2.95
C LYS A 161 -27.94 -17.20 3.25
N LEU A 162 -28.08 -15.88 3.18
CA LEU A 162 -29.33 -15.16 3.44
C LEU A 162 -30.13 -14.90 2.15
N LYS A 163 -29.50 -15.05 0.99
CA LYS A 163 -30.12 -14.93 -0.33
C LYS A 163 -30.74 -16.27 -0.76
#